data_AF-A0A9E2C481-F1
#
_entry.id   AF-A0A9E2C481-F1
#
_cell.length_a   1.000
_cell.length_b   1.000
_cell.length_c   1.000
_cell.angle_alpha   90.00
_cell.angle_beta   90.00
_cell.angle_gamma   90.00
#
_symmetry.space_group_name_H-M   'P 1'
#
loop_
_entity.id
_entity.type
_entity.pdbx_description
1 polymer ?
#
loop_
_entity_poly.entity_id
_entity_poly.type
_entity_poly.pdbx_seq_one_letter_code
_entity_poly.pdbx_strand_id
1 'polypeptide(L)'
;MKGNSGNQNRRTGVVLNYLCLIFLLLFYNTAEAMGWNIFLITGIAVALAFGIYTFISIYLRTGLWKLIHAKSEQLDEREIQLTRTAVTQAYSVFAILCLLLFYLELFVLKGSLGALNIASLIYLAHVLPQSIIAWHENTPTP
;
A
#
# COMPACT_ATOMS: atom_id res chain seq x y z
N MET A 1 16.10 -3.65 28.49
CA MET A 1 14.88 -3.84 27.68
C MET A 1 14.83 -2.81 26.55
N LYS A 2 15.50 -3.09 25.43
CA LYS A 2 15.48 -2.28 24.19
C LYS A 2 15.23 -3.27 23.05
N GLY A 3 13.98 -3.43 22.64
CA GLY A 3 13.64 -4.46 21.65
C GLY A 3 12.31 -4.25 20.92
N ASN A 4 11.69 -3.07 21.02
CA ASN A 4 10.34 -2.85 20.47
C ASN A 4 10.19 -1.65 19.52
N SER A 5 11.20 -0.79 19.37
CA SER A 5 11.10 0.43 18.55
C SER A 5 11.14 0.15 17.04
N GLY A 6 11.85 -0.90 16.60
CA GLY A 6 11.98 -1.26 15.18
C GLY A 6 10.66 -1.75 14.56
N ASN A 7 9.96 -2.68 15.22
CA ASN A 7 8.69 -3.21 14.71
C ASN A 7 7.54 -2.22 14.80
N GLN A 8 7.50 -1.41 15.87
CA GLN A 8 6.49 -0.37 15.99
C GLN A 8 6.65 0.68 14.88
N ASN A 9 7.89 1.09 14.56
CA ASN A 9 8.15 2.02 13.46
C ASN A 9 7.77 1.45 12.08
N ARG A 10 7.98 0.15 11.83
CA ARG A 10 7.59 -0.49 10.55
C ARG A 10 6.09 -0.49 10.35
N ARG A 11 5.31 -0.88 11.38
CA ARG A 11 3.84 -0.89 11.33
C ARG A 11 3.27 0.51 11.15
N THR A 12 3.79 1.49 11.89
CA THR A 12 3.40 2.89 11.73
C THR A 12 3.68 3.39 10.31
N GLY A 13 4.82 3.02 9.73
CA GLY A 13 5.13 3.37 8.34
C GLY A 13 4.17 2.79 7.30
N VAL A 14 3.73 1.53 7.49
CA VAL A 14 2.71 0.90 6.63
C VAL A 14 1.37 1.65 6.74
N VAL A 15 0.93 1.97 7.96
CA VAL A 15 -0.31 2.74 8.17
C VAL A 15 -0.21 4.12 7.52
N LEU A 16 0.91 4.82 7.71
CA LEU A 16 1.14 6.13 7.10
C LEU A 16 1.11 6.06 5.57
N ASN A 17 1.69 5.01 4.97
CA ASN A 17 1.66 4.83 3.52
C ASN A 17 0.22 4.64 3.01
N TYR A 18 -0.59 3.83 3.68
CA TYR A 18 -2.00 3.68 3.34
C TYR A 18 -2.81 4.96 3.54
N LEU A 19 -2.53 5.73 4.60
CA LEU A 19 -3.16 7.04 4.79
C LEU A 19 -2.82 8.00 3.66
N CYS A 20 -1.59 8.00 3.15
CA CYS A 20 -1.21 8.82 1.99
C CYS A 20 -2.01 8.45 0.75
N LEU A 21 -2.20 7.15 0.50
CA LEU A 21 -3.00 6.68 -0.63
C LEU A 21 -4.46 7.14 -0.50
N ILE A 22 -5.05 7.01 0.70
CA ILE A 22 -6.42 7.46 0.97
C ILE A 22 -6.54 8.97 0.78
N PHE A 23 -5.62 9.77 1.33
CA PHE A 23 -5.64 11.23 1.16
C PHE A 23 -5.47 11.65 -0.29
N LEU A 24 -4.59 10.97 -1.03
CA LEU A 24 -4.38 11.23 -2.45
C LEU A 24 -5.66 10.99 -3.25
N LEU A 25 -6.35 9.88 -3.00
CA LEU A 25 -7.65 9.59 -3.63
C LEU A 25 -8.72 10.59 -3.20
N LEU A 26 -8.78 10.96 -1.92
CA LEU A 26 -9.77 11.89 -1.40
C LEU A 26 -9.60 13.29 -2.01
N PHE A 27 -8.38 13.81 -2.03
CA PHE A 27 -8.11 15.12 -2.63
C PHE A 27 -8.37 15.14 -4.14
N TYR A 28 -7.98 14.08 -4.86
CA TYR A 28 -8.24 13.98 -6.29
C TYR A 28 -9.74 13.95 -6.59
N ASN A 29 -10.50 13.06 -5.94
CA ASN A 29 -11.95 12.96 -6.18
C ASN A 29 -12.67 14.25 -5.75
N THR A 30 -12.20 14.92 -4.70
CA THR A 30 -12.73 16.24 -4.29
C THR A 30 -12.41 17.31 -5.34
N ALA A 31 -11.21 17.31 -5.92
CA ALA A 31 -10.81 18.25 -6.97
C ALA A 31 -11.62 18.05 -8.26
N GLU A 32 -11.90 16.80 -8.64
CA GLU A 32 -12.77 16.47 -9.76
C GLU A 32 -14.23 16.92 -9.50
N ALA A 33 -14.73 16.77 -8.27
CA ALA A 33 -16.11 17.13 -7.93
C ALA A 33 -16.34 18.63 -7.71
N MET A 34 -15.42 19.33 -7.05
CA MET A 34 -15.55 20.74 -6.67
C MET A 34 -14.78 21.71 -7.57
N GLY A 35 -13.95 21.17 -8.46
CA GLY A 35 -13.00 21.93 -9.28
C GLY A 35 -11.60 22.02 -8.65
N TRP A 36 -10.62 22.21 -9.54
CA TRP A 36 -9.21 22.28 -9.17
C TRP A 36 -8.89 23.59 -8.44
N ASN A 37 -8.48 23.48 -7.18
CA ASN A 37 -8.03 24.60 -6.35
C ASN A 37 -6.57 24.37 -5.90
N ILE A 38 -5.80 25.44 -5.72
CA ILE A 38 -4.41 25.40 -5.25
C ILE A 38 -4.24 24.60 -3.96
N PHE A 39 -5.22 24.65 -3.04
CA PHE A 39 -5.18 23.87 -1.80
C PHE A 39 -5.25 22.36 -2.07
N LEU A 40 -6.10 21.93 -3.00
CA LEU A 40 -6.25 20.51 -3.37
C LEU A 40 -5.04 20.02 -4.16
N ILE A 41 -4.53 20.83 -5.09
CA ILE A 41 -3.31 20.52 -5.85
C ILE A 41 -2.13 20.33 -4.89
N THR A 42 -1.98 21.25 -3.93
CA THR A 42 -0.92 21.18 -2.92
C THR A 42 -1.11 19.96 -2.01
N GLY A 43 -2.35 19.66 -1.62
CA GLY A 43 -2.69 18.45 -0.86
C GLY A 43 -2.29 17.17 -1.59
N ILE A 44 -2.60 17.05 -2.88
CA ILE A 44 -2.19 15.91 -3.73
C ILE A 44 -0.66 15.81 -3.80
N ALA A 45 0.03 16.93 -4.05
CA ALA A 45 1.49 16.95 -4.16
C ALA A 45 2.16 16.51 -2.85
N VAL A 46 1.67 16.98 -1.70
CA VAL A 46 2.17 16.59 -0.37
C VAL A 46 1.88 15.12 -0.08
N ALA A 47 0.67 14.65 -0.35
CA ALA A 47 0.29 13.24 -0.15
C ALA A 47 1.16 12.31 -1.02
N LEU A 48 1.43 12.70 -2.26
CA LEU A 48 2.29 11.94 -3.17
C LEU A 48 3.75 11.92 -2.68
N ALA A 49 4.30 13.08 -2.31
CA ALA A 49 5.68 13.18 -1.83
C ALA A 49 5.89 12.36 -0.54
N PHE A 50 4.96 12.46 0.41
CA PHE A 50 5.01 11.71 1.66
C PHE A 50 4.74 10.21 1.44
N GLY A 51 3.84 9.86 0.51
CA GLY A 51 3.59 8.49 0.08
C GLY A 51 4.83 7.83 -0.52
N ILE A 52 5.55 8.54 -1.39
CA ILE A 52 6.83 8.06 -1.96
C ILE A 52 7.88 7.91 -0.86
N TYR A 53 8.03 8.91 0.01
CA TYR A 53 8.99 8.86 1.11
C TYR A 53 8.75 7.66 2.04
N THR A 54 7.50 7.46 2.48
CA THR A 54 7.11 6.32 3.32
C THR A 54 7.33 5.00 2.58
N PHE A 55 6.99 4.94 1.29
CA PHE A 55 7.19 3.75 0.48
C PHE A 55 8.68 3.35 0.42
N ILE A 56 9.57 4.30 0.11
CA ILE A 56 11.01 4.05 0.06
C ILE A 56 11.52 3.61 1.42
N SER A 57 11.12 4.29 2.49
CA SER A 57 11.61 4.02 3.85
C SER A 57 11.18 2.65 4.37
N ILE A 58 10.00 2.17 4.00
CA ILE A 58 9.44 0.91 4.52
C ILE A 58 9.69 -0.26 3.60
N TYR A 59 9.44 -0.12 2.30
CA TYR A 59 9.47 -1.29 1.41
C TYR A 59 10.83 -1.49 0.76
N LEU A 60 11.47 -0.41 0.31
CA LEU A 60 12.80 -0.51 -0.33
C LEU A 60 13.91 -0.69 0.70
N ARG A 61 13.99 0.18 1.71
CA ARG A 61 15.08 0.14 2.70
C ARG A 61 15.09 -1.12 3.55
N THR A 62 13.93 -1.69 3.88
CA THR A 62 13.89 -2.93 4.69
C THR A 62 13.96 -4.20 3.83
N GLY A 63 14.17 -4.09 2.52
CA GLY A 63 14.29 -5.24 1.62
C GLY A 63 13.00 -6.03 1.35
N LEU A 64 11.85 -5.59 1.90
CA LEU A 64 10.55 -6.23 1.68
C LEU A 64 10.18 -6.22 0.19
N TRP A 65 10.55 -5.16 -0.52
CA TRP A 65 10.36 -5.08 -1.96
C TRP A 65 11.08 -6.20 -2.70
N LYS A 66 12.35 -6.45 -2.33
CA LYS A 66 13.16 -7.50 -2.92
C LYS A 66 12.58 -8.88 -2.59
N LEU A 67 12.15 -9.11 -1.36
CA LEU A 67 11.61 -10.40 -0.92
C LEU A 67 10.44 -10.88 -1.80
N ILE A 68 9.52 -9.99 -2.16
CA ILE A 68 8.33 -10.34 -2.93
C ILE A 68 8.58 -10.40 -4.44
N HIS A 69 9.55 -9.63 -4.94
CA HIS A 69 9.87 -9.57 -6.38
C HIS A 69 11.09 -10.42 -6.76
N ALA A 70 11.76 -11.05 -5.80
CA ALA A 70 12.85 -11.98 -6.06
C ALA A 70 12.31 -13.25 -6.74
N LYS A 71 13.15 -13.85 -7.59
CA LYS A 71 12.86 -15.16 -8.15
C LYS A 71 12.92 -16.21 -7.05
N SER A 72 12.10 -17.26 -7.13
CA SER A 72 12.07 -18.34 -6.13
C SER A 72 13.43 -19.02 -5.91
N GLU A 73 14.29 -19.05 -6.93
CA GLU A 73 15.66 -19.57 -6.86
C GLU A 73 16.60 -18.76 -5.96
N GLN A 74 16.24 -17.51 -5.66
CA GLN A 74 17.01 -16.59 -4.83
C GLN A 74 16.50 -16.50 -3.38
N LEU A 75 15.46 -17.29 -3.06
CA LEU A 75 14.80 -17.27 -1.77
C LEU A 75 15.02 -18.60 -1.05
N ASP A 76 15.28 -18.52 0.25
CA ASP A 76 15.33 -19.72 1.09
C ASP A 76 13.93 -20.35 1.23
N GLU A 77 13.86 -21.63 1.59
CA GLU A 77 12.57 -22.34 1.75
C GLU A 77 11.60 -21.62 2.69
N ARG A 78 12.13 -21.03 3.77
CA ARG A 78 11.35 -20.20 4.70
C ARG A 78 10.80 -18.94 4.04
N GLU A 79 11.60 -18.25 3.24
CA GLU A 79 11.19 -17.04 2.54
C GLU A 79 10.15 -17.33 1.46
N ILE A 80 10.26 -18.48 0.78
CA ILE A 80 9.26 -18.97 -0.17
C ILE A 80 7.92 -19.22 0.54
N GLN A 81 7.92 -19.94 1.67
CA GLN A 81 6.70 -20.22 2.43
C GLN A 81 6.06 -18.93 2.96
N LEU A 82 6.88 -17.99 3.48
CA LEU A 82 6.42 -16.70 3.96
C LEU A 82 5.79 -15.88 2.83
N THR A 83 6.48 -15.76 1.69
CA THR A 83 6.00 -14.99 0.53
C THR A 83 4.72 -15.60 -0.03
N ARG A 84 4.66 -16.92 -0.17
CA ARG A 84 3.46 -17.62 -0.64
C ARG A 84 2.25 -17.37 0.27
N THR A 85 2.46 -17.43 1.59
CA THR A 85 1.40 -17.18 2.57
C THR A 85 0.93 -15.74 2.50
N ALA A 86 1.86 -14.78 2.47
CA ALA A 86 1.54 -13.37 2.38
C ALA A 86 0.83 -12.99 1.08
N VAL A 87 1.27 -13.52 -0.07
CA VAL A 87 0.62 -13.30 -1.37
C VAL A 87 -0.78 -13.89 -1.40
N THR A 88 -0.98 -15.09 -0.83
CA THR A 88 -2.30 -15.73 -0.78
C THR A 88 -3.27 -14.91 0.06
N GLN A 89 -2.84 -14.52 1.26
CA GLN A 89 -3.64 -13.64 2.13
C GLN A 89 -3.92 -12.29 1.46
N ALA A 90 -2.91 -11.72 0.81
CA ALA A 90 -3.04 -10.45 0.10
C ALA A 90 -4.05 -10.52 -1.03
N TYR A 91 -4.05 -11.61 -1.79
CA TYR A 91 -5.01 -11.83 -2.87
C TYR A 91 -6.45 -11.88 -2.33
N SER A 92 -6.70 -12.59 -1.23
CA SER A 92 -8.01 -12.64 -0.60
C SER A 92 -8.49 -11.25 -0.16
N VAL A 93 -7.63 -10.47 0.51
CA VAL A 93 -7.96 -9.11 0.95
C VAL A 93 -8.17 -8.18 -0.25
N PHE A 94 -7.29 -8.24 -1.25
CA PHE A 94 -7.38 -7.43 -2.47
C PHE A 94 -8.66 -7.73 -3.26
N ALA A 95 -9.05 -9.00 -3.38
CA ALA A 95 -10.30 -9.39 -4.05
C ALA A 95 -11.53 -8.79 -3.34
N ILE A 96 -11.57 -8.85 -2.00
CA ILE A 96 -12.64 -8.23 -1.20
C ILE A 96 -12.65 -6.71 -1.42
N LEU A 97 -11.49 -6.05 -1.38
CA LEU A 97 -11.39 -4.60 -1.59
C LEU A 97 -11.84 -4.20 -3.00
N CYS A 98 -11.44 -4.94 -4.03
CA CYS A 98 -11.90 -4.74 -5.40
C CYS A 98 -13.42 -4.86 -5.48
N LEU A 99 -14.00 -5.92 -4.91
CA LEU A 99 -15.47 -6.08 -4.89
C LEU A 99 -16.16 -4.90 -4.20
N LEU A 100 -15.68 -4.47 -3.04
CA LEU A 100 -16.25 -3.32 -2.33
C LEU A 100 -16.16 -2.03 -3.16
N LEU A 101 -15.03 -1.79 -3.82
CA LEU A 101 -14.86 -0.63 -4.70
C LEU A 101 -15.78 -0.71 -5.92
N PHE A 102 -15.91 -1.88 -6.56
CA PHE A 102 -16.87 -2.06 -7.65
C PHE A 102 -18.32 -1.80 -7.22
N TYR A 103 -18.71 -2.27 -6.03
CA TYR A 103 -20.03 -1.97 -5.47
C TYR A 103 -20.22 -0.47 -5.24
N LEU A 104 -19.24 0.19 -4.62
CA LEU A 104 -19.29 1.63 -4.38
C LEU A 104 -19.38 2.43 -5.69
N GLU A 105 -18.62 2.03 -6.71
CA GLU A 105 -18.64 2.65 -8.04
C GLU A 105 -19.99 2.46 -8.74
N LEU A 106 -20.58 1.27 -8.65
CA LEU A 106 -21.86 0.96 -9.29
C LEU A 106 -23.02 1.74 -8.67
N PHE A 107 -23.06 1.84 -7.34
CA PHE A 107 -24.22 2.41 -6.62
C PHE A 107 -24.05 3.88 -6.26
N VAL A 108 -22.83 4.37 -6.06
CA VAL A 108 -22.55 5.74 -5.59
C VAL A 108 -22.00 6.61 -6.72
N LEU A 109 -20.98 6.13 -7.43
CA LEU A 109 -20.21 6.94 -8.40
C LEU A 109 -20.66 6.75 -9.86
N LYS A 110 -21.75 6.00 -10.09
CA LYS A 110 -22.39 5.78 -11.41
C LYS A 110 -21.42 5.27 -12.48
N GLY A 111 -20.44 4.47 -12.10
CA GLY A 111 -19.56 3.73 -13.02
C GLY A 111 -18.40 4.51 -13.63
N SER A 112 -17.98 5.64 -13.06
CA SER A 112 -16.80 6.36 -13.52
C SER A 112 -15.55 6.00 -12.71
N LEU A 113 -14.90 4.88 -13.07
CA LEU A 113 -13.59 4.54 -12.54
C LEU A 113 -12.53 5.43 -13.19
N GLY A 114 -12.13 6.48 -12.49
CA GLY A 114 -11.02 7.33 -12.90
C GLY A 114 -9.69 6.55 -12.99
N ALA A 115 -8.81 6.97 -13.91
CA ALA A 115 -7.49 6.34 -14.09
C ALA A 115 -6.67 6.29 -12.78
N LEU A 116 -6.85 7.26 -11.88
CA LEU A 116 -6.17 7.29 -10.59
C LEU A 116 -6.68 6.20 -9.63
N ASN A 117 -7.98 5.89 -9.64
CA ASN A 117 -8.55 4.79 -8.84
C ASN A 117 -7.93 3.47 -9.29
N ILE A 118 -7.83 3.24 -10.61
CA ILE A 118 -7.18 2.05 -11.17
C ILE A 118 -5.69 2.00 -10.80
N ALA A 119 -4.96 3.12 -10.94
CA ALA A 119 -3.55 3.20 -10.55
C ALA A 119 -3.34 2.88 -9.06
N SER A 120 -4.24 3.34 -8.19
CA SER A 120 -4.19 3.06 -6.76
C SER A 120 -4.43 1.58 -6.43
N LEU A 121 -5.31 0.91 -7.19
CA LEU A 121 -5.54 -0.53 -7.07
C LEU A 121 -4.32 -1.34 -7.49
N ILE A 122 -3.69 -0.96 -8.60
CA ILE A 122 -2.45 -1.58 -9.06
C ILE A 122 -1.36 -1.40 -8.01
N TYR A 123 -1.18 -0.18 -7.50
CA TYR A 123 -0.23 0.10 -6.43
C TYR A 123 -0.50 -0.77 -5.19
N LEU A 124 -1.77 -0.84 -4.76
CA LEU A 124 -2.19 -1.64 -3.62
C LEU A 124 -1.84 -3.12 -3.81
N ALA A 125 -2.06 -3.68 -5.01
CA ALA A 125 -1.74 -5.07 -5.31
C ALA A 125 -0.26 -5.42 -5.09
N HIS A 126 0.66 -4.49 -5.38
CA HIS A 126 2.09 -4.70 -5.18
C HIS A 126 2.53 -4.52 -3.73
N VAL A 127 1.90 -3.63 -2.99
CA VAL A 127 2.31 -3.25 -1.64
C VAL A 127 1.67 -4.12 -0.56
N LEU A 128 0.46 -4.62 -0.79
CA LEU A 128 -0.32 -5.35 0.21
C LEU A 128 0.36 -6.66 0.69
N PRO A 129 0.94 -7.51 -0.17
CA PRO A 129 1.72 -8.65 0.28
C PRO A 129 2.90 -8.25 1.19
N GLN A 130 3.57 -7.12 0.88
CA GLN A 130 4.72 -6.62 1.64
C GLN A 130 4.28 -6.08 3.01
N SER A 131 3.14 -5.41 3.06
CA SER A 131 2.51 -4.91 4.29
C SER A 131 2.12 -6.06 5.23
N ILE A 132 1.60 -7.17 4.71
CA ILE A 132 1.28 -8.36 5.51
C ILE A 132 2.55 -8.92 6.16
N ILE A 133 3.64 -9.07 5.39
CA ILE A 133 4.92 -9.53 5.94
C ILE A 133 5.44 -8.55 7.00
N ALA A 134 5.38 -7.24 6.73
CA ALA A 134 5.81 -6.19 7.67
C ALA A 134 5.00 -6.20 8.98
N TRP A 135 3.75 -6.68 8.95
CA TRP A 135 2.87 -6.71 10.11
C TRP A 135 3.08 -7.96 10.98
N HIS A 136 3.29 -9.12 10.34
CA HIS A 136 3.34 -10.41 11.01
C HIS A 136 4.74 -10.84 11.46
N GLU A 137 5.81 -10.47 10.75
CA GLU A 137 7.14 -10.96 11.07
C GLU A 137 7.88 -10.04 12.06
N ASN A 138 8.19 -10.57 13.25
CA ASN A 138 9.10 -9.93 14.21
C ASN A 138 10.58 -10.21 13.86
N THR A 139 10.97 -10.18 12.59
CA THR A 139 12.36 -10.45 12.24
C THR A 139 13.24 -9.23 12.52
N PRO A 140 14.35 -9.40 13.27
CA PRO A 140 15.43 -8.44 13.25
C PRO A 140 15.86 -8.30 11.80
N THR A 141 15.96 -7.07 11.31
CA THR A 141 16.70 -6.79 10.08
C THR A 141 18.11 -7.39 10.22
N PRO A 142 18.67 -8.00 9.16
CA PRO A 142 20.08 -8.39 9.17
C PRO A 142 20.99 -7.19 9.50
#